data_AF-A0A925LNP7-F1
#
_entry.id   AF-A0A925LNP7-F1
#
_cell.length_a   1.000
_cell.length_b   1.000
_cell.length_c   1.000
_cell.angle_alpha   90.00
_cell.angle_beta   90.00
_cell.angle_gamma   90.00
#
_symmetry.space_group_name_H-M   'P 1'
#
loop_
_entity.id
_entity.type
_entity.pdbx_description
1 polymer ?
#
loop_
_entity_poly.entity_id
_entity_poly.type
_entity_poly.pdbx_seq_one_letter_code
_entity_poly.pdbx_strand_id
1 'polypeptide(L)'
;ERIIFGSLAKNAQPRLADLKIRYAAEVKGVFNSGRMTEAYILNIIEDLQDGLTEIYFHPGILPDAEITRRMPDYRHEEELAAITSPAVKDRLKQLKIAVQNYRGDVKC
;
A
#
# COMPACT_ATOMS: atom_id res chain seq x y z
N GLU A 1 -3.59 5.40 -17.37
CA GLU A 1 -4.28 5.54 -16.06
C GLU A 1 -3.68 6.62 -15.15
N ARG A 2 -2.35 6.73 -15.01
CA ARG A 2 -1.69 7.78 -14.18
C ARG A 2 -2.19 9.21 -14.47
N ILE A 3 -2.46 9.54 -15.73
CA ILE A 3 -2.98 10.87 -16.14
C ILE A 3 -4.41 11.08 -15.60
N ILE A 4 -5.28 10.07 -15.72
CA ILE A 4 -6.69 10.15 -15.29
C ILE A 4 -6.75 10.32 -13.77
N PHE A 5 -6.11 9.40 -13.02
CA PHE A 5 -6.11 9.46 -11.56
C PHE A 5 -5.40 10.73 -11.04
N GLY A 6 -4.30 11.14 -11.68
CA GLY A 6 -3.63 12.39 -11.35
C GLY A 6 -4.52 13.63 -11.57
N SER A 7 -5.31 13.66 -12.63
CA SER A 7 -6.25 14.76 -12.91
C SER A 7 -7.41 14.79 -11.92
N LEU A 8 -8.00 13.63 -11.61
CA LEU A 8 -9.07 13.50 -10.62
C LEU A 8 -8.60 13.90 -9.23
N ALA A 9 -7.42 13.44 -8.82
CA ALA A 9 -6.81 13.81 -7.54
C ALA A 9 -6.62 15.34 -7.46
N LYS A 10 -6.01 15.96 -8.48
CA LYS A 10 -5.81 17.41 -8.54
C LYS A 10 -7.13 18.19 -8.45
N ASN A 11 -8.21 17.70 -9.05
CA ASN A 11 -9.52 18.35 -8.95
C ASN A 11 -10.10 18.30 -7.53
N ALA A 12 -9.84 17.23 -6.77
CA ALA A 12 -10.32 17.08 -5.39
C ALA A 12 -9.47 17.84 -4.35
N GLN A 13 -8.19 18.07 -4.63
CA GLN A 13 -7.23 18.65 -3.67
C GLN A 13 -7.68 19.99 -3.04
N PRO A 14 -8.18 21.00 -3.79
CA PRO A 14 -8.62 22.26 -3.19
C PRO A 14 -9.73 22.05 -2.16
N ARG A 15 -10.70 21.21 -2.48
CA ARG A 15 -11.83 20.93 -1.58
C ARG A 15 -11.40 20.18 -0.32
N LEU A 16 -10.48 19.23 -0.45
CA LEU A 16 -9.91 18.51 0.70
C LEU A 16 -9.11 19.46 1.61
N ALA A 17 -8.36 20.40 1.01
CA ALA A 17 -7.62 21.43 1.74
C ALA A 17 -8.56 22.36 2.53
N ASP A 18 -9.63 22.85 1.89
CA ASP A 18 -10.65 23.69 2.55
C ASP A 18 -11.30 22.97 3.74
N LEU A 19 -11.54 21.67 3.60
CA LEU A 19 -12.12 20.82 4.64
C LEU A 19 -11.10 20.28 5.66
N LYS A 20 -9.81 20.58 5.48
CA LYS A 20 -8.70 20.09 6.32
C LYS A 20 -8.65 18.56 6.41
N ILE A 21 -9.04 17.87 5.34
CA ILE A 21 -8.96 16.42 5.24
C ILE A 21 -7.55 16.05 4.76
N ARG A 22 -6.83 15.28 5.59
CA ARG A 22 -5.51 14.74 5.21
C ARG A 22 -5.69 13.59 4.21
N TYR A 23 -4.78 13.49 3.25
CA TYR A 23 -4.77 12.45 2.23
C TYR A 23 -3.33 12.01 1.93
N ALA A 24 -3.17 10.79 1.41
CA ALA A 24 -1.89 10.29 0.92
C ALA A 24 -1.54 10.94 -0.43
N ALA A 25 -0.26 11.28 -0.61
CA ALA A 25 0.26 11.78 -1.88
C ALA A 25 0.24 10.68 -2.97
N GLU A 26 0.50 9.44 -2.57
CA GLU A 26 0.43 8.27 -3.44
C GLU A 26 -0.41 7.16 -2.80
N VAL A 27 -1.11 6.40 -3.66
CA VAL A 27 -1.75 5.13 -3.28
C VAL A 27 -1.22 4.05 -4.22
N LYS A 28 -0.64 2.99 -3.67
CA LYS A 28 -0.13 1.82 -4.41
C LYS A 28 -0.95 0.59 -4.05
N GLY A 29 -1.01 -0.37 -4.98
CA GLY A 29 -1.74 -1.63 -4.80
C GLY A 29 -2.84 -1.87 -5.83
N VAL A 30 -3.39 -0.80 -6.44
CA VAL A 30 -4.51 -0.93 -7.39
C VAL A 30 -4.20 -1.75 -8.64
N PHE A 31 -2.99 -1.60 -9.17
CA PHE A 31 -2.59 -2.31 -10.38
C PHE A 31 -2.05 -3.73 -10.12
N ASN A 32 -1.86 -4.12 -8.85
CA ASN A 32 -1.33 -5.43 -8.49
C ASN A 32 -2.10 -6.05 -7.30
N SER A 33 -3.38 -5.70 -7.18
CA SER A 33 -4.25 -6.09 -6.08
C SER A 33 -4.38 -7.61 -6.03
N GLY A 34 -4.24 -8.19 -4.83
CA GLY A 34 -4.25 -9.64 -4.65
C GLY A 34 -2.94 -10.32 -5.04
N ARG A 35 -1.92 -9.57 -5.46
CA ARG A 35 -0.63 -10.12 -5.91
C ARG A 35 0.55 -9.34 -5.32
N MET A 36 0.36 -8.72 -4.15
CA MET A 36 1.35 -7.88 -3.45
C MET A 36 2.46 -8.72 -2.79
N THR A 37 3.22 -9.45 -3.59
CA THR A 37 4.34 -10.32 -3.16
C THR A 37 5.51 -9.53 -2.59
N GLU A 38 6.39 -10.20 -1.82
CA GLU A 38 7.61 -9.61 -1.28
C GLU A 38 8.46 -8.92 -2.36
N ALA A 39 8.71 -9.59 -3.48
CA ALA A 39 9.50 -9.04 -4.59
C ALA A 39 8.88 -7.77 -5.18
N TYR A 40 7.54 -7.75 -5.29
CA TYR A 40 6.83 -6.56 -5.75
C TYR A 40 6.97 -5.40 -4.75
N ILE A 41 6.82 -5.68 -3.44
CA ILE A 41 6.97 -4.65 -2.40
C ILE A 41 8.39 -4.09 -2.38
N LEU A 42 9.40 -4.95 -2.38
CA LEU A 42 10.81 -4.53 -2.45
C LEU A 42 11.08 -3.65 -3.66
N ASN A 43 10.48 -3.95 -4.82
CA ASN A 43 10.64 -3.12 -6.01
C ASN A 43 9.93 -1.75 -5.88
N ILE A 44 8.69 -1.70 -5.38
CA ILE A 44 7.96 -0.41 -5.35
C ILE A 44 8.46 0.55 -4.29
N ILE A 45 9.06 0.07 -3.19
CA ILE A 45 9.53 0.95 -2.12
C ILE A 45 10.79 1.74 -2.50
N GLU A 46 11.52 1.31 -3.53
CA GLU A 46 12.69 2.02 -4.06
C GLU A 46 12.36 3.38 -4.66
N ASP A 47 11.18 3.50 -5.30
CA ASP A 47 10.80 4.65 -6.13
C ASP A 47 9.62 5.43 -5.54
N LEU A 48 9.42 5.36 -4.22
CA LEU A 48 8.39 6.16 -3.55
C LEU A 48 8.68 7.65 -3.68
N GLN A 49 7.63 8.42 -3.95
CA GLN A 49 7.74 9.87 -3.98
C GLN A 49 7.71 10.46 -2.57
N ASP A 50 8.25 11.66 -2.41
CA ASP A 50 8.18 12.40 -1.15
C ASP A 50 6.72 12.60 -0.70
N GLY A 51 6.48 12.39 0.60
CA GLY A 51 5.18 12.53 1.24
C GLY A 51 4.62 11.23 1.78
N LEU A 52 3.31 11.21 2.05
CA LEU A 52 2.62 10.04 2.58
C LEU A 52 2.23 9.10 1.43
N THR A 53 2.74 7.88 1.43
CA THR A 53 2.28 6.80 0.56
C THR A 53 1.42 5.83 1.34
N GLU A 54 0.26 5.48 0.79
CA GLU A 54 -0.56 4.36 1.24
C GLU A 54 -0.34 3.15 0.34
N ILE A 55 -0.11 1.97 0.93
CA ILE A 55 0.00 0.70 0.22
C ILE A 55 -0.98 -0.26 0.89
N TYR A 56 -1.94 -0.77 0.12
CA TYR A 56 -2.96 -1.69 0.65
C TYR A 56 -2.72 -3.14 0.21
N PHE A 57 -3.17 -4.05 1.06
CA PHE A 57 -2.98 -5.50 0.95
C PHE A 57 -4.28 -6.23 1.32
N HIS A 58 -4.33 -7.51 0.97
CA HIS A 58 -5.37 -8.49 1.27
C HIS A 58 -4.71 -9.74 1.87
N PRO A 59 -3.95 -9.63 2.98
CA PRO A 59 -3.31 -10.79 3.59
C PRO A 59 -4.36 -11.78 4.10
N GLY A 60 -4.05 -13.07 4.05
CA GLY A 60 -4.92 -14.11 4.56
C GLY A 60 -4.16 -15.41 4.79
N ILE A 61 -4.74 -16.28 5.60
CA ILE A 61 -4.22 -17.62 5.89
C ILE A 61 -5.20 -18.61 5.26
N LEU A 62 -4.67 -19.60 4.53
CA LEU A 62 -5.45 -20.65 3.89
C LEU A 62 -5.28 -21.99 4.62
N PRO A 63 -6.25 -22.92 4.52
CA PRO A 63 -7.50 -22.81 3.78
C PRO A 63 -8.57 -21.98 4.50
N ASP A 64 -9.29 -21.14 3.76
CA ASP A 64 -10.48 -20.43 4.22
C ASP A 64 -11.53 -20.39 3.10
N ALA A 65 -12.75 -20.85 3.40
CA ALA A 65 -13.81 -21.01 2.40
C ALA A 65 -14.35 -19.68 1.88
N GLU A 66 -14.45 -18.65 2.73
CA GLU A 66 -14.95 -17.34 2.32
C GLU A 66 -13.89 -16.59 1.51
N ILE A 67 -12.61 -16.66 1.90
CA ILE A 67 -11.49 -16.11 1.14
C ILE A 67 -11.44 -16.75 -0.25
N THR A 68 -11.46 -18.09 -0.31
CA THR A 68 -11.42 -18.82 -1.59
C THR A 68 -12.61 -18.47 -2.49
N ARG A 69 -13.81 -18.28 -1.91
CA ARG A 69 -15.01 -17.91 -2.66
C ARG A 69 -14.99 -16.47 -3.15
N ARG A 70 -14.53 -15.52 -2.33
CA ARG A 70 -14.61 -14.07 -2.60
C ARG A 70 -13.44 -13.55 -3.42
N MET A 71 -12.26 -14.13 -3.25
CA MET A 71 -11.00 -13.67 -3.82
C MET A 71 -10.17 -14.87 -4.31
N PRO A 72 -10.71 -15.74 -5.19
CA PRO A 72 -10.06 -16.98 -5.58
C PRO A 72 -8.68 -16.79 -6.24
N ASP A 73 -8.47 -15.66 -6.92
CA ASP A 73 -7.26 -15.38 -7.69
C ASP A 73 -6.18 -14.63 -6.89
N TYR A 74 -6.46 -14.33 -5.62
CA TYR A 74 -5.56 -13.56 -4.76
C TYR A 74 -4.56 -14.48 -4.06
N ARG A 75 -3.30 -14.04 -4.00
CA ARG A 75 -2.16 -14.71 -3.39
C ARG A 75 -2.04 -14.32 -1.91
N HIS A 76 -3.08 -14.61 -1.14
CA HIS A 76 -3.26 -14.16 0.25
C HIS A 76 -2.08 -14.46 1.18
N GLU A 77 -1.56 -15.69 1.13
CA GLU A 77 -0.43 -16.10 1.98
C GLU A 77 0.86 -15.39 1.58
N GLU A 78 1.02 -15.03 0.31
CA GLU A 78 2.19 -14.29 -0.17
C GLU A 78 2.11 -12.81 0.17
N GLU A 79 0.90 -12.22 0.17
CA GLU A 79 0.71 -10.88 0.71
C GLU A 79 0.98 -10.84 2.22
N LEU A 80 0.55 -11.87 2.95
CA LEU A 80 0.87 -12.02 4.38
C LEU A 80 2.39 -12.17 4.59
N ALA A 81 3.07 -12.97 3.76
CA ALA A 81 4.52 -13.10 3.79
C ALA A 81 5.22 -11.76 3.50
N ALA A 82 4.73 -10.98 2.54
CA ALA A 82 5.30 -9.67 2.19
C ALA A 82 5.21 -8.68 3.35
N ILE A 83 4.05 -8.55 4.02
CA ILE A 83 3.87 -7.59 5.12
C ILE A 83 4.59 -8.00 6.41
N THR A 84 4.95 -9.28 6.54
CA THR A 84 5.72 -9.81 7.68
C THR A 84 7.19 -10.05 7.35
N SER A 85 7.62 -9.76 6.13
CA SER A 85 8.97 -10.05 5.65
C SER A 85 10.05 -9.25 6.40
N PRO A 86 11.06 -9.93 6.97
CA PRO A 86 12.25 -9.25 7.50
C PRO A 86 12.98 -8.44 6.44
N ALA A 87 13.05 -8.93 5.19
CA ALA A 87 13.73 -8.24 4.09
C ALA A 87 13.04 -6.91 3.76
N VAL A 88 11.70 -6.90 3.70
CA VAL A 88 10.92 -5.65 3.51
C VAL A 88 11.16 -4.71 4.68
N LYS A 89 11.10 -5.20 5.92
CA LYS A 89 11.33 -4.38 7.11
C LYS A 89 12.71 -3.73 7.11
N ASP A 90 13.75 -4.49 6.81
CA ASP A 90 15.11 -3.98 6.80
C ASP A 90 15.34 -3.02 5.63
N ARG A 91 14.70 -3.26 4.48
CA ARG A 91 14.79 -2.35 3.35
C ARG A 91 14.13 -1.01 3.62
N LEU A 92 12.95 -1.00 4.26
CA LEU A 92 12.29 0.23 4.71
C LEU A 92 13.20 1.06 5.64
N LYS A 93 13.90 0.40 6.58
CA LYS A 93 14.87 1.07 7.46
C LYS A 93 16.05 1.67 6.69
N GLN A 94 16.62 0.91 5.74
CA GLN A 94 17.74 1.39 4.91
C GLN A 94 17.35 2.62 4.09
N LEU A 95 16.15 2.61 3.53
CA LEU A 95 15.57 3.71 2.77
C LEU A 95 15.05 4.85 3.67
N LYS A 96 15.08 4.68 5.00
CA LYS A 96 14.57 5.62 6.01
C LYS A 96 13.09 5.96 5.80
N ILE A 97 12.31 4.99 5.32
CA ILE A 97 10.87 5.09 5.15
C ILE A 97 10.20 4.80 6.51
N ALA A 98 9.50 5.79 7.05
CA ALA A 98 8.72 5.63 8.27
C ALA A 98 7.38 4.95 7.96
N VAL A 99 7.09 3.84 8.63
CA VAL A 99 5.76 3.23 8.60
C VAL A 99 4.89 3.93 9.63
N GLN A 100 3.65 4.27 9.28
CA GLN A 100 2.71 4.91 10.21
C GLN A 100 1.29 4.42 10.01
N ASN A 101 0.43 4.67 11.00
CA ASN A 101 -1.02 4.47 10.85
C ASN A 101 -1.73 5.79 10.48
N TYR A 102 -3.05 5.72 10.26
CA TYR A 102 -3.89 6.87 9.91
C TYR A 102 -3.96 7.99 10.97
N ARG A 103 -3.58 7.71 12.22
CA ARG A 103 -3.46 8.76 13.25
C ARG A 103 -2.17 9.56 13.11
N GLY A 104 -1.16 9.00 12.46
CA GLY A 104 0.21 9.53 12.38
C GLY A 104 1.16 8.89 13.40
N ASP A 105 0.75 7.81 14.05
CA ASP A 105 1.63 7.08 14.97
C ASP A 105 2.69 6.34 14.14
N VAL A 106 3.95 6.77 14.21
CA VAL A 106 5.08 6.08 13.58
C VAL A 106 5.28 4.72 14.25
N LYS A 107 5.49 3.69 13.43
CA LYS A 107 5.72 2.29 13.79
C LYS A 107 7.18 1.92 13.50
N CYS A 108 7.72 1.01 14.32
CA CYS A 108 9.13 0.66 14.41
C CYS A 108 9.57 -0.53 13.55
#